data_AF-A0A287CYJ8-F1
#
_entry.id   AF-A0A287CYJ8-F1
#
_cell.length_a   1.000
_cell.length_b   1.000
_cell.length_c   1.000
_cell.angle_alpha   90.00
_cell.angle_beta   90.00
_cell.angle_gamma   90.00
#
_symmetry.space_group_name_H-M   'P 1'
#
loop_
_entity.id
_entity.type
_entity.pdbx_description
1 polymer ?
#
loop_
_entity_poly.entity_id
_entity_poly.type
_entity_poly.pdbx_seq_one_letter_code
_entity_poly.pdbx_strand_id
1 'polypeptide(L)'
;EGLDDGPDFLSEEDRGLKAINVDLQSDAALQVDISDALSERDKVKFTVHTKSSLPNFKQNEFSVVRQHEEFIWLHDSFVENEDYAGYIIPPAPPRPDFDASREKLQKLGEGEGFFVCCSSEYLAIFKKTVAMHEVFLCRVAAHPILRKDLNFHVFLEYNQDLSVRGKNKKEKLEDFFKNMVKSADGVIVSGVKDSTDICKFFLKVSELFDKTRKIEARVSADEDLKLSDLLKYYLRESQAAKDLLYRRSRSLVDYENANKALDKARAKNKDVLQAETSQQLCCQKFEKISESAKQELIDFKTRRVAAFRKNLVELAELELKHAKGNLQLLQNCLAVLNGDT
;
A
#
# COMPACT_ATOMS: atom_id res chain seq x y z
N GLU A 1 -38.48 -34.28 7.82
CA GLU A 1 -38.13 -33.01 8.47
C GLU A 1 -37.01 -33.30 9.46
N GLY A 2 -35.88 -32.63 9.30
CA GLY A 2 -34.64 -32.89 10.03
C GLY A 2 -33.46 -32.35 9.24
N LEU A 3 -33.33 -31.02 9.22
CA LEU A 3 -32.13 -30.33 8.75
C LEU A 3 -31.06 -30.52 9.84
N ASP A 4 -30.07 -31.35 9.55
CA ASP A 4 -28.83 -31.42 10.35
C ASP A 4 -27.87 -30.38 9.77
N ASP A 5 -27.99 -29.15 10.28
CA ASP A 5 -27.02 -28.08 10.04
C ASP A 5 -25.74 -28.42 10.80
N GLY A 6 -24.84 -29.16 10.12
CA GLY A 6 -23.46 -29.31 10.56
C GLY A 6 -22.80 -27.94 10.75
N PRO A 7 -21.77 -27.83 11.63
CA PRO A 7 -21.25 -26.54 12.06
C PRO A 7 -20.71 -25.77 10.84
N ASP A 8 -21.29 -24.60 10.61
CA ASP A 8 -20.88 -23.64 9.60
C ASP A 8 -19.48 -23.11 9.93
N PHE A 9 -18.47 -23.88 9.54
CA PHE A 9 -17.03 -23.60 9.70
C PHE A 9 -16.58 -22.35 8.91
N LEU A 10 -17.52 -21.60 8.33
CA LEU A 10 -17.29 -20.44 7.48
C LEU A 10 -17.71 -19.11 8.12
N SER A 11 -18.24 -19.13 9.34
CA SER A 11 -18.77 -17.91 10.00
C SER A 11 -17.81 -17.22 10.97
N GLU A 12 -16.69 -17.82 11.34
CA GLU A 12 -15.70 -17.20 12.23
C GLU A 12 -14.37 -16.92 11.54
N GLU A 13 -14.31 -15.89 10.69
CA GLU A 13 -13.06 -15.17 10.41
C GLU A 13 -13.29 -13.88 9.60
N ASP A 14 -14.17 -12.99 10.07
CA ASP A 14 -14.16 -11.57 9.68
C ASP A 14 -13.08 -10.77 10.45
N ARG A 15 -12.10 -11.47 11.06
CA ARG A 15 -10.95 -10.83 11.71
C ARG A 15 -9.87 -10.53 10.67
N GLY A 16 -10.11 -9.44 9.95
CA GLY A 16 -9.05 -8.56 9.46
C GLY A 16 -8.16 -9.14 8.35
N LEU A 17 -8.69 -9.13 7.13
CA LEU A 17 -7.88 -8.93 5.91
C LEU A 17 -7.17 -7.55 6.00
N LYS A 18 -6.15 -7.44 6.85
CA LYS A 18 -5.27 -6.28 6.90
C LYS A 18 -4.32 -6.36 5.71
N ALA A 19 -4.64 -5.62 4.66
CA ALA A 19 -3.73 -5.38 3.55
C ALA A 19 -2.44 -4.72 4.08
N ILE A 20 -1.30 -5.34 3.76
CA ILE A 20 0.07 -4.90 4.09
C ILE A 20 0.30 -4.66 5.59
N ASN A 21 0.60 -5.72 6.33
CA ASN A 21 1.14 -5.60 7.69
C ASN A 21 2.67 -5.42 7.62
N VAL A 22 3.16 -4.21 7.30
CA VAL A 22 4.56 -3.86 7.59
C VAL A 22 4.66 -3.77 9.10
N ASP A 23 5.12 -4.85 9.74
CA ASP A 23 5.33 -4.91 11.18
C ASP A 23 6.47 -3.97 11.55
N LEU A 24 6.13 -2.72 11.76
CA LEU A 24 7.01 -1.71 12.31
C LEU A 24 6.99 -1.96 13.80
N GLN A 25 8.16 -2.23 14.40
CA GLN A 25 8.30 -2.24 15.85
C GLN A 25 7.65 -0.97 16.40
N SER A 26 6.45 -1.10 16.95
CA SER A 26 5.64 0.02 17.39
C SER A 26 6.26 0.54 18.66
N ASP A 27 7.04 1.61 18.52
CA ASP A 27 7.45 2.40 19.66
C ASP A 27 6.17 2.96 20.30
N ALA A 28 5.83 2.48 21.50
CA ALA A 28 4.62 2.87 22.23
C ALA A 28 4.56 4.39 22.51
N ALA A 29 5.65 5.12 22.25
CA ALA A 29 5.70 6.57 22.38
C ALA A 29 4.81 7.34 21.37
N LEU A 30 4.69 6.86 20.12
CA LEU A 30 3.88 7.51 19.08
C LEU A 30 3.27 6.47 18.15
N GLN A 31 1.96 6.30 18.26
CA GLN A 31 1.15 5.45 17.41
C GLN A 31 0.25 6.33 16.54
N VAL A 32 0.24 6.06 15.24
CA VAL A 32 -0.59 6.75 14.25
C VAL A 32 -1.29 5.69 13.41
N ASP A 33 -2.59 5.85 13.21
CA ASP A 33 -3.41 4.97 12.38
C ASP A 33 -4.51 5.78 11.67
N ILE A 34 -5.13 5.20 10.65
CA ILE A 34 -6.29 5.79 9.99
C ILE A 34 -7.54 5.11 10.53
N SER A 35 -8.21 5.78 11.47
CA SER A 35 -9.38 5.22 12.16
C SER A 35 -10.63 5.18 11.29
N ASP A 36 -10.73 6.12 10.33
CA ASP A 36 -11.84 6.20 9.39
C ASP A 36 -11.38 6.88 8.09
N ALA A 37 -12.09 6.63 7.00
CA ALA A 37 -11.90 7.34 5.74
C ALA A 37 -13.23 7.52 5.01
N LEU A 38 -13.45 8.73 4.50
CA LEU A 38 -14.67 9.11 3.80
C LEU A 38 -14.35 9.51 2.37
N SER A 39 -15.01 8.85 1.42
CA SER A 39 -14.89 9.16 0.00
C SER A 39 -15.99 10.13 -0.44
N GLU A 40 -15.59 11.32 -0.85
CA GLU A 40 -16.45 12.35 -1.43
C GLU A 40 -16.40 12.29 -2.97
N ARG A 41 -17.17 13.15 -3.65
CA ARG A 41 -17.32 13.12 -5.13
C ARG A 41 -16.00 13.28 -5.89
N ASP A 42 -15.01 13.98 -5.34
CA ASP A 42 -13.72 14.26 -5.98
C ASP A 42 -12.51 14.00 -5.08
N LYS A 43 -12.72 13.68 -3.81
CA LYS A 43 -11.66 13.61 -2.78
C LYS A 43 -11.87 12.47 -1.80
N VAL A 44 -10.80 12.03 -1.16
CA VAL A 44 -10.86 11.16 0.02
C VAL A 44 -10.33 11.93 1.22
N LYS A 45 -11.09 11.85 2.31
CA LYS A 45 -10.73 12.39 3.61
C LYS A 45 -10.35 11.24 4.52
N PHE A 46 -9.18 11.30 5.12
CA PHE A 46 -8.65 10.31 6.04
C PHE A 46 -8.69 10.89 7.45
N THR A 47 -9.37 10.20 8.36
CA THR A 47 -9.34 10.53 9.78
C THR A 47 -8.09 9.90 10.37
N VAL A 48 -7.04 10.72 10.53
CA VAL A 48 -5.77 10.33 11.11
C VAL A 48 -5.91 10.39 12.63
N HIS A 49 -5.80 9.23 13.26
CA HIS A 49 -5.83 9.07 14.69
C HIS A 49 -4.41 8.96 15.23
N THR A 50 -4.12 9.67 16.32
CA THR A 50 -2.80 9.70 16.94
C THR A 50 -2.93 9.44 18.43
N LYS A 51 -2.15 8.47 18.93
CA LYS A 51 -1.89 8.25 20.35
C LYS A 51 -0.43 8.52 20.64
N SER A 52 -0.14 9.39 21.59
CA SER A 52 1.24 9.69 21.97
C SER A 52 1.40 9.87 23.47
N SER A 53 2.55 9.42 23.98
CA SER A 53 3.04 9.77 25.31
C SER A 53 4.17 10.82 25.25
N LEU A 54 4.45 11.39 24.08
CA LEU A 54 5.47 12.42 23.91
C LEU A 54 4.96 13.78 24.44
N PRO A 55 5.80 14.54 25.16
CA PRO A 55 5.39 15.79 25.82
C PRO A 55 5.13 16.96 24.85
N ASN A 56 5.45 16.80 23.57
CA ASN A 56 5.32 17.83 22.55
C ASN A 56 3.95 17.86 21.86
N PHE A 57 3.03 16.96 22.21
CA PHE A 57 1.63 17.04 21.82
C PHE A 57 0.76 17.64 22.94
N LYS A 58 -0.28 18.38 22.57
CA LYS A 58 -1.22 19.00 23.53
C LYS A 58 -2.10 17.96 24.20
N GLN A 59 -2.39 16.86 23.50
CA GLN A 59 -3.25 15.78 23.95
C GLN A 59 -2.58 14.44 23.69
N ASN A 60 -2.85 13.45 24.55
CA ASN A 60 -2.30 12.11 24.41
C ASN A 60 -3.03 11.26 23.36
N GLU A 61 -4.25 11.65 23.00
CA GLU A 61 -5.09 10.95 22.01
C GLU A 61 -5.98 11.98 21.31
N PHE A 62 -5.90 12.06 19.98
CA PHE A 62 -6.67 13.00 19.16
C PHE A 62 -6.78 12.50 17.72
N SER A 63 -7.70 13.10 16.95
CA SER A 63 -7.86 12.80 15.52
C SER A 63 -8.01 14.08 14.71
N VAL A 64 -7.46 14.07 13.50
CA VAL A 64 -7.60 15.14 12.50
C VAL A 64 -7.99 14.56 11.15
N VAL A 65 -8.63 15.36 10.31
CA VAL A 65 -9.02 14.95 8.96
C VAL A 65 -8.00 15.48 7.96
N ARG A 66 -7.53 14.62 7.07
CA ARG A 66 -6.54 14.94 6.04
C ARG A 66 -6.95 14.50 4.65
N GLN A 67 -6.54 15.26 3.64
CA GLN A 67 -6.72 14.98 2.22
C GLN A 67 -5.41 14.48 1.62
N HIS A 68 -5.50 13.73 0.52
CA HIS A 68 -4.33 13.17 -0.17
C HIS A 68 -3.25 14.21 -0.47
N GLU A 69 -3.62 15.42 -0.91
CA GLU A 69 -2.70 16.52 -1.18
C GLU A 69 -1.86 16.94 0.04
N GLU A 70 -2.38 16.80 1.26
CA GLU A 70 -1.65 17.12 2.50
C GLU A 70 -0.58 16.06 2.82
N PHE A 71 -0.81 14.79 2.45
CA PHE A 71 0.21 13.74 2.54
C PHE A 71 1.35 14.00 1.55
N ILE A 72 1.01 14.46 0.34
CA ILE A 72 2.00 14.84 -0.68
C ILE A 72 2.80 16.04 -0.22
N TRP A 73 2.15 17.08 0.33
CA TRP A 73 2.84 18.22 0.91
C TRP A 73 3.82 17.80 2.01
N LEU A 74 3.40 16.93 2.94
CA LEU A 74 4.26 16.43 4.00
C LEU A 74 5.46 15.66 3.42
N HIS A 75 5.22 14.75 2.48
CA HIS A 75 6.29 14.03 1.78
C HIS A 75 7.29 14.98 1.11
N ASP A 76 6.80 15.94 0.34
CA ASP A 76 7.65 16.88 -0.39
C ASP A 76 8.46 17.75 0.57
N SER A 77 7.89 18.13 1.71
CA SER A 77 8.61 18.84 2.76
C SER A 77 9.81 18.05 3.32
N PHE A 78 9.71 16.71 3.40
CA PHE A 78 10.83 15.87 3.78
C PHE A 78 11.89 15.76 2.68
N VAL A 79 11.47 15.67 1.43
CA VAL A 79 12.38 15.56 0.27
C VAL A 79 13.18 16.84 0.07
N GLU A 80 12.55 18.00 0.26
CA GLU A 80 13.18 19.32 0.09
C GLU A 80 14.11 19.70 1.25
N ASN A 81 13.95 19.09 2.43
CA ASN A 81 14.78 19.41 3.59
C ASN A 81 16.18 18.77 3.50
N GLU A 82 17.22 19.60 3.47
CA GLU A 82 18.61 19.16 3.37
C GLU A 82 19.07 18.32 4.57
N ASP A 83 18.50 18.53 5.76
CA ASP A 83 18.83 17.73 6.94
C ASP A 83 18.38 16.28 6.79
N TYR A 84 17.44 16.01 5.88
CA TYR A 84 16.95 14.67 5.61
C TYR A 84 17.59 14.01 4.38
N ALA A 85 18.60 14.64 3.78
CA ALA A 85 19.27 14.17 2.56
C ALA A 85 19.88 12.76 2.67
N GLY A 86 20.25 12.34 3.88
CA GLY A 86 20.84 11.03 4.17
C GLY A 86 19.87 9.96 4.66
N TYR A 87 18.55 10.19 4.67
CA TYR A 87 17.55 9.21 5.13
C TYR A 87 16.62 8.78 4.00
N ILE A 88 16.06 7.57 4.09
CA ILE A 88 15.09 7.06 3.14
C ILE A 88 13.74 7.65 3.52
N ILE A 89 13.28 8.59 2.72
CA ILE A 89 11.95 9.18 2.90
C ILE A 89 10.92 8.11 2.51
N PRO A 90 9.94 7.77 3.38
CA PRO A 90 8.90 6.82 3.04
C PRO A 90 8.21 7.23 1.73
N PRO A 91 7.94 6.29 0.81
CA PRO A 91 7.37 6.64 -0.48
C PRO A 91 6.00 7.27 -0.32
N ALA A 92 5.75 8.35 -1.06
CA ALA A 92 4.44 9.01 -1.07
C ALA A 92 3.32 7.98 -1.34
N PRO A 93 2.20 8.06 -0.61
CA PRO A 93 1.06 7.20 -0.89
C PRO A 93 0.55 7.49 -2.31
N PRO A 94 0.12 6.47 -3.07
CA PRO A 94 -0.37 6.67 -4.43
C PRO A 94 -1.69 7.45 -4.39
N ARG A 95 -1.90 8.28 -5.42
CA ARG A 95 -3.17 8.98 -5.60
C ARG A 95 -4.30 7.96 -5.68
N PRO A 96 -5.40 8.16 -4.95
CA PRO A 96 -6.57 7.31 -5.10
C PRO A 96 -7.13 7.44 -6.52
N ASP A 97 -7.19 6.34 -7.29
CA ASP A 97 -7.81 6.32 -8.62
C ASP A 97 -9.22 5.73 -8.52
N PHE A 98 -10.22 6.61 -8.48
CA PHE A 98 -11.63 6.23 -8.51
C PHE A 98 -12.28 6.55 -9.86
N ASP A 99 -11.53 7.08 -10.83
CA ASP A 99 -12.08 7.55 -12.10
C ASP A 99 -12.67 6.36 -12.87
N ALA A 100 -11.96 5.22 -12.90
CA ALA A 100 -12.42 3.98 -13.52
C ALA A 100 -13.71 3.42 -12.88
N SER A 101 -13.81 3.46 -11.55
CA SER A 101 -15.01 2.99 -10.83
C SER A 101 -16.19 3.95 -11.00
N ARG A 102 -15.94 5.27 -11.05
CA ARG A 102 -16.97 6.31 -11.26
C ARG A 102 -17.50 6.31 -12.69
N GLU A 103 -16.65 6.07 -13.68
CA GLU A 103 -17.05 5.95 -15.08
C GLU A 103 -17.93 4.70 -15.32
N LYS A 104 -17.63 3.58 -14.64
CA LYS A 104 -18.49 2.38 -14.63
C LYS A 104 -19.86 2.64 -13.99
N LEU A 105 -19.92 3.45 -12.93
CA LEU A 105 -21.17 3.85 -12.26
C LEU A 105 -22.03 4.81 -13.09
N GLN A 106 -21.42 5.71 -13.86
CA GLN A 106 -22.16 6.70 -14.68
C GLN A 106 -22.65 6.15 -16.03
N LYS A 107 -21.97 5.15 -16.60
CA LYS A 107 -22.29 4.65 -17.95
C LYS A 107 -23.47 3.68 -18.01
N LEU A 108 -23.95 3.12 -16.90
CA LEU A 108 -24.92 2.03 -16.94
C LEU A 108 -25.94 2.16 -15.81
N GLY A 109 -27.20 2.38 -16.19
CA GLY A 109 -28.35 2.33 -15.29
C GLY A 109 -28.70 0.90 -14.87
N GLU A 110 -29.04 0.78 -13.58
CA GLU A 110 -29.88 -0.25 -12.92
C GLU A 110 -29.60 -1.74 -13.26
N GLY A 111 -28.69 -2.34 -12.49
CA GLY A 111 -28.59 -3.79 -12.35
C GLY A 111 -27.94 -4.17 -11.01
N GLU A 112 -28.69 -4.84 -10.13
CA GLU A 112 -28.26 -5.17 -8.75
C GLU A 112 -26.98 -6.02 -8.71
N GLY A 113 -26.82 -6.97 -9.65
CA GLY A 113 -25.62 -7.81 -9.72
C GLY A 113 -24.32 -7.09 -10.11
N PHE A 114 -24.42 -6.00 -10.90
CA PHE A 114 -23.26 -5.18 -11.27
C PHE A 114 -22.94 -4.16 -10.17
N PHE A 115 -23.97 -3.63 -9.49
CA PHE A 115 -23.79 -2.76 -8.34
C PHE A 115 -22.95 -3.44 -7.24
N VAL A 116 -23.22 -4.71 -6.94
CA VAL A 116 -22.45 -5.49 -5.96
C VAL A 116 -21.00 -5.72 -6.40
N CYS A 117 -20.75 -6.02 -7.68
CA CYS A 117 -19.39 -6.21 -8.21
C CYS A 117 -18.57 -4.91 -8.25
N CYS A 118 -19.15 -3.82 -8.77
CA CYS A 118 -18.51 -2.51 -8.77
C CYS A 118 -18.32 -1.93 -7.37
N SER A 119 -19.25 -2.22 -6.44
CA SER A 119 -19.09 -1.89 -5.01
C SER A 119 -17.90 -2.64 -4.40
N SER A 120 -17.72 -3.93 -4.72
CA SER A 120 -16.61 -4.74 -4.21
C SER A 120 -15.25 -4.29 -4.75
N GLU A 121 -15.11 -4.05 -6.07
CA GLU A 121 -13.87 -3.52 -6.68
C GLU A 121 -13.51 -2.16 -6.09
N TYR A 122 -14.49 -1.27 -5.97
CA TYR A 122 -14.31 0.05 -5.38
C TYR A 122 -13.84 -0.03 -3.93
N LEU A 123 -14.49 -0.87 -3.12
CA LEU A 123 -14.13 -1.06 -1.73
C LEU A 123 -12.72 -1.63 -1.57
N ALA A 124 -12.30 -2.56 -2.44
CA ALA A 124 -10.94 -3.09 -2.44
C ALA A 124 -9.90 -2.00 -2.74
N ILE A 125 -10.13 -1.17 -3.77
CA ILE A 125 -9.26 -0.03 -4.09
C ILE A 125 -9.23 0.95 -2.91
N PHE A 126 -10.38 1.26 -2.32
CA PHE A 126 -10.49 2.17 -1.19
C PHE A 126 -9.72 1.68 0.04
N LYS A 127 -9.93 0.42 0.44
CA LYS A 127 -9.20 -0.21 1.56
C LYS A 127 -7.70 -0.21 1.31
N LYS A 128 -7.27 -0.50 0.08
CA LYS A 128 -5.86 -0.45 -0.32
C LYS A 128 -5.29 0.97 -0.21
N THR A 129 -6.03 1.96 -0.68
CA THR A 129 -5.65 3.37 -0.56
C THR A 129 -5.47 3.76 0.91
N VAL A 130 -6.42 3.41 1.79
CA VAL A 130 -6.33 3.68 3.22
C VAL A 130 -5.09 3.02 3.82
N ALA A 131 -4.88 1.72 3.57
CA ALA A 131 -3.71 0.99 4.06
C ALA A 131 -2.40 1.64 3.58
N MET A 132 -2.32 2.10 2.34
CA MET A 132 -1.14 2.77 1.81
C MET A 132 -0.85 4.12 2.49
N HIS A 133 -1.88 4.91 2.80
CA HIS A 133 -1.73 6.18 3.53
C HIS A 133 -1.34 5.94 4.99
N GLU A 134 -1.94 4.92 5.63
CA GLU A 134 -1.60 4.52 6.99
C GLU A 134 -0.14 4.07 7.08
N VAL A 135 0.29 3.16 6.20
CA VAL A 135 1.68 2.68 6.16
C VAL A 135 2.67 3.84 6.01
N PHE A 136 2.37 4.85 5.19
CA PHE A 136 3.22 6.03 5.08
C PHE A 136 3.39 6.74 6.44
N LEU A 137 2.30 7.01 7.16
CA LEU A 137 2.34 7.66 8.47
C LEU A 137 3.05 6.81 9.53
N CYS A 138 2.75 5.52 9.58
CA CYS A 138 3.41 4.59 10.49
C CYS A 138 4.93 4.56 10.26
N ARG A 139 5.37 4.61 8.99
CA ARG A 139 6.81 4.66 8.65
C ARG A 139 7.47 5.95 9.11
N VAL A 140 6.79 7.09 8.97
CA VAL A 140 7.30 8.39 9.47
C VAL A 140 7.38 8.38 10.99
N ALA A 141 6.32 7.93 11.67
CA ALA A 141 6.24 7.85 13.13
C ALA A 141 7.28 6.89 13.75
N ALA A 142 7.56 5.78 13.08
CA ALA A 142 8.57 4.81 13.51
C ALA A 142 10.01 5.29 13.27
N HIS A 143 10.23 6.27 12.39
CA HIS A 143 11.58 6.75 12.07
C HIS A 143 12.11 7.68 13.18
N PRO A 144 13.27 7.41 13.80
CA PRO A 144 13.76 8.15 14.97
C PRO A 144 13.92 9.66 14.78
N ILE A 145 14.28 10.07 13.56
CA ILE A 145 14.46 11.47 13.15
C ILE A 145 13.17 12.09 12.60
N LEU A 146 12.57 11.55 11.53
CA LEU A 146 11.39 12.12 10.87
C LEU A 146 10.18 12.29 11.81
N ARG A 147 10.01 11.40 12.81
CA ARG A 147 8.92 11.51 13.78
C ARG A 147 8.94 12.78 14.64
N LYS A 148 10.07 13.49 14.67
CA LYS A 148 10.27 14.74 15.43
C LYS A 148 10.09 15.99 14.57
N ASP A 149 9.80 15.82 13.28
CA ASP A 149 9.69 16.92 12.34
C ASP A 149 8.48 17.81 12.63
N LEU A 150 8.68 19.13 12.52
CA LEU A 150 7.64 20.10 12.85
C LEU A 150 6.44 20.00 11.89
N ASN A 151 6.67 19.81 10.58
CA ASN A 151 5.58 19.67 9.62
C ASN A 151 4.78 18.39 9.87
N PHE A 152 5.45 17.31 10.31
CA PHE A 152 4.76 16.10 10.74
C PHE A 152 3.90 16.33 11.98
N HIS A 153 4.41 17.01 13.00
CA HIS A 153 3.61 17.38 14.17
C HIS A 153 2.40 18.27 13.81
N VAL A 154 2.59 19.24 12.93
CA VAL A 154 1.51 20.08 12.39
C VAL A 154 0.51 19.23 11.61
N PHE A 155 0.98 18.31 10.78
CA PHE A 155 0.13 17.38 10.04
C PHE A 155 -0.72 16.50 10.96
N LEU A 156 -0.21 16.09 12.13
CA LEU A 156 -0.99 15.28 13.08
C LEU A 156 -1.96 16.13 13.91
N GLU A 157 -1.55 17.31 14.40
CA GLU A 157 -2.33 18.03 15.43
C GLU A 157 -3.19 19.18 14.87
N TYR A 158 -2.84 19.76 13.73
CA TYR A 158 -3.51 20.96 13.24
C TYR A 158 -4.94 20.68 12.76
N ASN A 159 -5.91 21.26 13.43
CA ASN A 159 -7.32 20.93 13.28
C ASN A 159 -8.04 21.63 12.10
N GLN A 160 -7.32 22.38 11.25
CA GLN A 160 -7.87 22.98 10.03
C GLN A 160 -7.19 22.41 8.77
N ASP A 161 -7.75 22.71 7.59
CA ASP A 161 -7.17 22.33 6.30
C ASP A 161 -5.80 23.02 6.10
N LEU A 162 -4.78 22.26 5.69
CA LEU A 162 -3.51 22.83 5.25
C LEU A 162 -3.69 23.34 3.81
N SER A 163 -3.84 24.65 3.60
CA SER A 163 -4.07 25.20 2.26
C SER A 163 -2.83 25.06 1.37
N VAL A 164 -2.81 24.08 0.47
CA VAL A 164 -1.69 23.84 -0.47
C VAL A 164 -2.04 24.32 -1.89
N ARG A 165 -1.24 25.26 -2.42
CA ARG A 165 -1.43 25.86 -3.76
C ARG A 165 -0.97 24.90 -4.86
N GLY A 166 -1.91 24.18 -5.47
CA GLY A 166 -1.64 23.21 -6.54
C GLY A 166 -1.11 23.83 -7.84
N LYS A 167 -0.16 23.14 -8.49
CA LYS A 167 0.33 23.40 -9.86
C LYS A 167 -0.38 22.49 -10.86
N ASN A 168 -0.40 22.93 -12.13
CA ASN A 168 -1.47 22.73 -13.11
C ASN A 168 -1.57 21.34 -13.75
N LYS A 169 -2.82 20.91 -13.95
CA LYS A 169 -3.30 19.82 -14.82
C LYS A 169 -3.05 20.14 -16.30
N LYS A 170 -2.06 19.51 -16.95
CA LYS A 170 -2.08 19.36 -18.40
C LYS A 170 -1.16 18.23 -18.88
N GLU A 171 -1.59 16.98 -18.73
CA GLU A 171 -0.98 15.80 -19.39
C GLU A 171 -1.90 14.56 -19.27
N LYS A 172 -3.18 14.68 -19.59
CA LYS A 172 -4.14 13.56 -19.66
C LYS A 172 -4.95 13.58 -20.97
N LEU A 173 -4.27 13.55 -22.11
CA LEU A 173 -4.92 13.37 -23.40
C LEU A 173 -4.02 12.62 -24.37
N GLU A 174 -3.79 11.33 -24.12
CA GLU A 174 -3.20 10.46 -25.15
C GLU A 174 -3.65 8.99 -25.12
N ASP A 175 -4.50 8.56 -24.17
CA ASP A 175 -4.93 7.14 -24.08
C ASP A 175 -6.35 6.85 -24.60
N PHE A 176 -6.92 7.71 -25.45
CA PHE A 176 -8.33 7.63 -25.83
C PHE A 176 -8.68 6.70 -27.01
N PHE A 177 -7.80 5.82 -27.48
CA PHE A 177 -8.15 4.92 -28.59
C PHE A 177 -7.63 3.50 -28.42
N LYS A 178 -8.49 2.60 -27.92
CA LYS A 178 -8.83 1.31 -28.55
C LYS A 178 -9.85 0.53 -27.71
N ASN A 179 -11.07 0.43 -28.22
CA ASN A 179 -12.03 -0.63 -27.90
C ASN A 179 -12.54 -1.20 -29.22
N MET A 180 -12.30 -2.49 -29.48
CA MET A 180 -13.29 -3.36 -30.13
C MET A 180 -12.87 -4.83 -30.01
N VAL A 181 -13.71 -5.63 -29.36
CA VAL A 181 -14.41 -6.82 -29.89
C VAL A 181 -15.03 -7.55 -28.70
N LYS A 182 -16.35 -7.77 -28.77
CA LYS A 182 -17.11 -8.58 -27.82
C LYS A 182 -17.08 -10.03 -28.30
N SER A 183 -16.80 -10.97 -27.41
CA SER A 183 -17.14 -12.39 -27.60
C SER A 183 -18.38 -12.68 -26.76
N ALA A 184 -19.41 -13.22 -27.40
CA ALA A 184 -20.58 -13.79 -26.76
C ALA A 184 -20.30 -15.27 -26.50
N ASP A 185 -20.67 -15.77 -25.33
CA ASP A 185 -20.94 -17.19 -25.18
C ASP A 185 -22.11 -17.39 -24.23
N GLY A 186 -23.09 -18.15 -24.71
CA GLY A 186 -24.37 -18.38 -24.08
C GLY A 186 -25.14 -19.37 -24.94
N VAL A 187 -24.87 -20.65 -24.75
CA VAL A 187 -25.67 -21.73 -25.34
C VAL A 187 -26.25 -22.56 -24.20
N ILE A 188 -27.58 -22.51 -24.10
CA ILE A 188 -28.41 -23.44 -23.34
C ILE A 188 -28.65 -24.65 -24.24
N VAL A 189 -28.41 -25.86 -23.74
CA VAL A 189 -28.92 -27.10 -24.36
C VAL A 189 -30.05 -27.66 -23.51
N SER A 190 -31.20 -27.86 -24.16
CA SER A 190 -32.41 -28.46 -23.61
C SER A 190 -32.34 -29.99 -23.55
N GLY A 191 -32.78 -30.54 -22.41
CA GLY A 191 -33.73 -31.66 -22.33
C GLY A 191 -33.40 -33.01 -22.97
N VAL A 192 -33.08 -33.99 -22.12
CA VAL A 192 -33.57 -35.37 -22.29
C VAL A 192 -34.23 -35.79 -20.98
N LYS A 193 -35.48 -36.27 -21.08
CA LYS A 193 -36.25 -36.86 -20.00
C LYS A 193 -35.81 -38.31 -19.81
N ASP A 194 -35.82 -38.75 -18.56
CA ASP A 194 -35.54 -40.09 -18.02
C ASP A 194 -34.07 -40.45 -17.74
N SER A 195 -33.56 -39.86 -16.65
CA SER A 195 -33.05 -40.61 -15.49
C SER A 195 -32.95 -39.66 -14.29
N THR A 196 -33.90 -39.77 -13.36
CA THR A 196 -34.06 -38.85 -12.23
C THR A 196 -32.79 -38.76 -11.35
N ASP A 197 -31.96 -39.80 -11.35
CA ASP A 197 -30.74 -39.88 -10.53
C ASP A 197 -29.51 -39.30 -11.23
N ILE A 198 -29.39 -39.45 -12.55
CA ILE A 198 -28.31 -38.84 -13.34
C ILE A 198 -28.46 -37.31 -13.37
N CYS A 199 -29.69 -36.79 -13.49
CA CYS A 199 -29.92 -35.35 -13.41
C CYS A 199 -29.54 -34.80 -12.02
N LYS A 200 -29.91 -35.49 -10.93
CA LYS A 200 -29.51 -35.11 -9.56
C LYS A 200 -28.00 -35.18 -9.37
N PHE A 201 -27.34 -36.19 -9.93
CA PHE A 201 -25.89 -36.31 -9.93
C PHE A 201 -25.24 -35.11 -10.61
N PHE A 202 -25.66 -34.76 -11.83
CA PHE A 202 -25.13 -33.59 -12.54
C PHE A 202 -25.38 -32.27 -11.82
N LEU A 203 -26.53 -32.09 -11.16
CA LEU A 203 -26.80 -30.91 -10.33
C LEU A 203 -25.87 -30.83 -9.12
N LYS A 204 -25.66 -31.94 -8.40
CA LYS A 204 -24.70 -32.02 -7.29
C LYS A 204 -23.28 -31.69 -7.75
N VAL A 205 -22.85 -32.23 -8.89
CA VAL A 205 -21.54 -31.95 -9.50
C VAL A 205 -21.42 -30.48 -9.93
N SER A 206 -22.48 -29.89 -10.48
CA SER A 206 -22.51 -28.47 -10.85
C SER A 206 -22.37 -27.55 -9.63
N GLU A 207 -23.11 -27.82 -8.56
CA GLU A 207 -23.01 -27.05 -7.31
C GLU A 207 -21.59 -27.16 -6.72
N LEU A 208 -20.97 -28.33 -6.87
CA LEU A 208 -19.58 -28.58 -6.50
C LEU A 208 -18.60 -27.68 -7.25
N PHE A 209 -18.68 -27.65 -8.58
CA PHE A 209 -17.83 -26.81 -9.41
C PHE A 209 -18.01 -25.33 -9.07
N ASP A 210 -19.23 -24.90 -8.74
CA ASP A 210 -19.47 -23.53 -8.28
C ASP A 210 -18.83 -23.24 -6.91
N LYS A 211 -18.86 -24.20 -5.96
CA LYS A 211 -18.17 -24.07 -4.67
C LYS A 211 -16.65 -24.02 -4.85
N THR A 212 -16.09 -24.91 -5.68
CA THR A 212 -14.65 -24.93 -6.01
C THR A 212 -14.21 -23.63 -6.66
N ARG A 213 -14.95 -23.15 -7.67
CA ARG A 213 -14.66 -21.87 -8.34
C ARG A 213 -14.67 -20.68 -7.38
N LYS A 214 -15.58 -20.66 -6.40
CA LYS A 214 -15.61 -19.61 -5.36
C LYS A 214 -14.38 -19.67 -4.46
N ILE A 215 -13.90 -20.87 -4.10
CA ILE A 215 -12.68 -21.02 -3.30
C ILE A 215 -11.46 -20.59 -4.12
N GLU A 216 -11.32 -21.06 -5.36
CA GLU A 216 -10.22 -20.64 -6.25
C GLU A 216 -10.15 -19.12 -6.43
N ALA A 217 -11.30 -18.46 -6.59
CA ALA A 217 -11.36 -17.00 -6.68
C ALA A 217 -10.89 -16.32 -5.38
N ARG A 218 -11.17 -16.90 -4.20
CA ARG A 218 -10.65 -16.39 -2.91
C ARG A 218 -9.15 -16.62 -2.78
N VAL A 219 -8.66 -17.80 -3.14
CA VAL A 219 -7.21 -18.12 -3.14
C VAL A 219 -6.45 -17.10 -3.98
N SER A 220 -6.90 -16.86 -5.20
CA SER A 220 -6.28 -15.89 -6.09
C SER A 220 -6.30 -14.46 -5.52
N ALA A 221 -7.41 -14.04 -4.91
CA ALA A 221 -7.51 -12.72 -4.29
C ALA A 221 -6.57 -12.57 -3.09
N ASP A 222 -6.45 -13.61 -2.27
CA ASP A 222 -5.58 -13.64 -1.10
C ASP A 222 -4.09 -13.62 -1.47
N GLU A 223 -3.70 -14.38 -2.48
CA GLU A 223 -2.34 -14.37 -3.04
C GLU A 223 -1.98 -12.98 -3.58
N ASP A 224 -2.89 -12.37 -4.35
CA ASP A 224 -2.68 -11.03 -4.91
C ASP A 224 -2.55 -9.97 -3.81
N LEU A 225 -3.41 -10.02 -2.79
CA LEU A 225 -3.39 -9.06 -1.68
C LEU A 225 -2.11 -9.18 -0.84
N LYS A 226 -1.61 -10.40 -0.60
CA LYS A 226 -0.42 -10.58 0.25
C LYS A 226 0.89 -10.38 -0.50
N LEU A 227 1.02 -10.89 -1.72
CA LEU A 227 2.29 -10.89 -2.44
C LEU A 227 2.49 -9.63 -3.27
N SER A 228 1.52 -9.28 -4.12
CA SER A 228 1.65 -8.17 -5.07
C SER A 228 1.81 -6.83 -4.34
N ASP A 229 1.14 -6.64 -3.22
CA ASP A 229 1.15 -5.38 -2.49
C ASP A 229 2.44 -5.16 -1.69
N LEU A 230 2.99 -6.22 -1.07
CA LEU A 230 4.31 -6.15 -0.45
C LEU A 230 5.39 -5.82 -1.50
N LEU A 231 5.35 -6.50 -2.64
CA LEU A 231 6.28 -6.26 -3.74
C LEU A 231 6.20 -4.82 -4.24
N LYS A 232 4.98 -4.31 -4.50
CA LYS A 232 4.76 -2.92 -4.94
C LYS A 232 5.22 -1.90 -3.89
N TYR A 233 5.04 -2.19 -2.60
CA TYR A 233 5.57 -1.34 -1.52
C TYR A 233 7.10 -1.28 -1.55
N TYR A 234 7.77 -2.44 -1.49
CA TYR A 234 9.24 -2.48 -1.46
C TYR A 234 9.90 -2.06 -2.77
N LEU A 235 9.21 -2.15 -3.92
CA LEU A 235 9.66 -1.56 -5.17
C LEU A 235 9.78 -0.03 -5.03
N ARG A 236 8.75 0.62 -4.48
CA ARG A 236 8.75 2.07 -4.23
C ARG A 236 9.74 2.48 -3.15
N GLU A 237 9.84 1.71 -2.06
CA GLU A 237 10.84 1.99 -1.02
C GLU A 237 12.27 1.79 -1.55
N SER A 238 12.50 0.83 -2.47
CA SER A 238 13.78 0.69 -3.17
C SER A 238 14.10 1.90 -4.06
N GLN A 239 13.09 2.50 -4.69
CA GLN A 239 13.26 3.75 -5.43
C GLN A 239 13.63 4.90 -4.48
N ALA A 240 12.99 5.01 -3.31
CA ALA A 240 13.38 6.00 -2.30
C ALA A 240 14.82 5.80 -1.79
N ALA A 241 15.28 4.55 -1.65
CA ALA A 241 16.67 4.24 -1.34
C ALA A 241 17.63 4.67 -2.47
N LYS A 242 17.23 4.51 -3.73
CA LYS A 242 17.96 5.04 -4.88
C LYS A 242 18.01 6.57 -4.89
N ASP A 243 16.93 7.24 -4.49
CA ASP A 243 16.87 8.70 -4.43
C ASP A 243 17.78 9.26 -3.31
N LEU A 244 17.92 8.56 -2.18
CA LEU A 244 18.96 8.83 -1.18
C LEU A 244 20.37 8.72 -1.79
N LEU A 245 20.66 7.64 -2.51
CA LEU A 245 21.97 7.47 -3.16
C LEU A 245 22.24 8.56 -4.20
N TYR A 246 21.20 9.01 -4.91
CA TYR A 246 21.30 10.12 -5.84
C TYR A 246 21.63 11.45 -5.14
N ARG A 247 20.95 11.77 -4.04
CA ARG A 247 21.25 12.96 -3.21
C ARG A 247 22.70 12.93 -2.69
N ARG A 248 23.16 11.78 -2.20
CA ARG A 248 24.56 11.57 -1.79
C ARG A 248 25.54 11.76 -2.95
N SER A 249 25.24 11.19 -4.12
CA SER A 249 26.06 11.31 -5.32
C SER A 249 26.21 12.78 -5.76
N ARG A 250 25.11 13.53 -5.73
CA ARG A 250 25.14 14.98 -6.02
C ARG A 250 26.03 15.74 -5.04
N SER A 251 25.92 15.46 -3.73
CA SER A 251 26.78 16.07 -2.73
C SER A 251 28.28 15.73 -2.91
N LEU A 252 28.59 14.53 -3.43
CA LEU A 252 29.97 14.16 -3.77
C LEU A 252 30.49 15.00 -4.95
N VAL A 253 29.68 15.14 -5.99
CA VAL A 253 30.04 15.98 -7.16
C VAL A 253 30.28 17.44 -6.72
N ASP A 254 29.44 17.98 -5.84
CA ASP A 254 29.62 19.33 -5.29
C ASP A 254 30.95 19.43 -4.51
N TYR A 255 31.27 18.43 -3.69
CA TYR A 255 32.54 18.35 -2.97
C TYR A 255 33.77 18.28 -3.90
N GLU A 256 33.73 17.44 -4.93
CA GLU A 256 34.81 17.34 -5.92
C GLU A 256 35.01 18.65 -6.69
N ASN A 257 33.91 19.34 -7.02
CA ASN A 257 33.96 20.65 -7.68
C ASN A 257 34.57 21.72 -6.76
N ALA A 258 34.19 21.74 -5.48
CA ALA A 258 34.79 22.65 -4.50
C ALA A 258 36.28 22.37 -4.30
N ASN A 259 36.69 21.09 -4.31
CA ASN A 259 38.10 20.71 -4.23
C ASN A 259 38.90 21.20 -5.45
N LYS A 260 38.38 21.02 -6.67
CA LYS A 260 39.01 21.57 -7.89
C LYS A 260 39.08 23.10 -7.88
N ALA A 261 38.09 23.78 -7.31
CA ALA A 261 38.08 25.23 -7.17
C ALA A 261 39.17 25.70 -6.18
N LEU A 262 39.34 24.98 -5.08
CA LEU A 262 40.41 25.23 -4.11
C LEU A 262 41.80 25.06 -4.73
N ASP A 263 42.04 23.99 -5.49
CA ASP A 263 43.32 23.78 -6.18
C ASP A 263 43.65 24.94 -7.13
N LYS A 264 42.65 25.45 -7.86
CA LYS A 264 42.80 26.63 -8.74
C LYS A 264 43.08 27.92 -7.96
N ALA A 265 42.42 28.12 -6.82
CA ALA A 265 42.63 29.28 -5.95
C ALA A 265 44.06 29.29 -5.39
N ARG A 266 44.54 28.13 -4.92
CA ARG A 266 45.91 27.92 -4.45
C ARG A 266 46.94 28.16 -5.55
N ALA A 267 46.73 27.61 -6.75
CA ALA A 267 47.63 27.82 -7.88
C ALA A 267 47.75 29.30 -8.30
N LYS A 268 46.70 30.10 -8.10
CA LYS A 268 46.68 31.54 -8.41
C LYS A 268 47.05 32.43 -7.20
N ASN A 269 47.25 31.86 -6.01
CA ASN A 269 47.39 32.58 -4.75
C ASN A 269 46.31 33.65 -4.53
N LYS A 270 45.07 33.36 -4.93
CA LYS A 270 43.94 34.29 -4.87
C LYS A 270 42.71 33.60 -4.29
N ASP A 271 42.01 34.28 -3.39
CA ASP A 271 40.75 33.83 -2.78
C ASP A 271 40.83 32.45 -2.07
N VAL A 272 42.02 32.05 -1.61
CA VAL A 272 42.30 30.73 -1.05
C VAL A 272 41.43 30.43 0.17
N LEU A 273 41.36 31.34 1.14
CA LEU A 273 40.57 31.15 2.37
C LEU A 273 39.08 30.92 2.09
N GLN A 274 38.53 31.62 1.10
CA GLN A 274 37.13 31.46 0.70
C GLN A 274 36.90 30.09 0.05
N ALA A 275 37.81 29.66 -0.84
CA ALA A 275 37.73 28.35 -1.47
C ALA A 275 37.91 27.20 -0.46
N GLU A 276 38.79 27.36 0.54
CA GLU A 276 38.96 26.40 1.63
C GLU A 276 37.69 26.24 2.46
N THR A 277 37.07 27.36 2.86
CA THR A 277 35.82 27.34 3.63
C THR A 277 34.70 26.64 2.86
N SER A 278 34.58 26.94 1.56
CA SER A 278 33.58 26.30 0.68
C SER A 278 33.82 24.79 0.54
N GLN A 279 35.06 24.38 0.34
CA GLN A 279 35.44 22.97 0.26
C GLN A 279 35.15 22.22 1.57
N GLN A 280 35.44 22.83 2.72
CA GLN A 280 35.15 22.26 4.03
C GLN A 280 33.64 22.06 4.25
N LEU A 281 32.81 23.05 3.89
CA LEU A 281 31.35 22.95 3.97
C LEU A 281 30.80 21.81 3.11
N CYS A 282 31.26 21.70 1.85
CA CYS A 282 30.86 20.61 0.97
C CYS A 282 31.32 19.24 1.49
N CYS A 283 32.52 19.16 2.07
CA CYS A 283 33.05 17.93 2.69
C CYS A 283 32.15 17.48 3.85
N GLN A 284 31.90 18.38 4.80
CA GLN A 284 31.06 18.10 5.97
C GLN A 284 29.64 17.65 5.57
N LYS A 285 29.05 18.31 4.56
CA LYS A 285 27.74 17.92 4.02
C LYS A 285 27.77 16.50 3.44
N PHE A 286 28.77 16.18 2.62
CA PHE A 286 28.92 14.85 2.03
C PHE A 286 29.16 13.76 3.09
N GLU A 287 29.96 14.03 4.10
CA GLU A 287 30.23 13.12 5.21
C GLU A 287 28.98 12.85 6.04
N LYS A 288 28.25 13.90 6.45
CA LYS A 288 26.98 13.79 7.20
C LYS A 288 25.96 12.93 6.45
N ILE A 289 25.79 13.18 5.14
CA ILE A 289 24.89 12.38 4.29
C ILE A 289 25.38 10.93 4.20
N SER A 290 26.69 10.72 4.03
CA SER A 290 27.26 9.37 3.88
C SER A 290 27.12 8.52 5.14
N GLU A 291 27.29 9.12 6.32
CA GLU A 291 27.16 8.44 7.61
C GLU A 291 25.71 7.99 7.85
N SER A 292 24.76 8.91 7.75
CA SER A 292 23.33 8.61 7.90
C SER A 292 22.84 7.62 6.84
N ALA A 293 23.23 7.79 5.58
CA ALA A 293 22.88 6.89 4.48
C ALA A 293 23.33 5.44 4.72
N LYS A 294 24.52 5.24 5.31
CA LYS A 294 25.05 3.91 5.59
C LYS A 294 24.16 3.17 6.59
N GLN A 295 23.80 3.83 7.69
CA GLN A 295 22.92 3.25 8.71
C GLN A 295 21.53 2.97 8.12
N GLU A 296 20.97 3.93 7.39
CA GLU A 296 19.65 3.83 6.79
C GLU A 296 19.53 2.67 5.80
N LEU A 297 20.56 2.42 4.98
CA LEU A 297 20.58 1.30 4.04
C LEU A 297 20.67 -0.07 4.74
N ILE A 298 21.37 -0.13 5.89
CA ILE A 298 21.42 -1.33 6.73
C ILE A 298 20.03 -1.60 7.32
N ASP A 299 19.37 -0.57 7.84
CA ASP A 299 18.03 -0.69 8.43
C ASP A 299 17.00 -1.06 7.37
N PHE A 300 17.08 -0.47 6.17
CA PHE A 300 16.26 -0.84 5.02
C PHE A 300 16.43 -2.31 4.64
N LYS A 301 17.68 -2.79 4.50
CA LYS A 301 17.95 -4.21 4.20
C LYS A 301 17.36 -5.13 5.27
N THR A 302 17.56 -4.79 6.54
CA THR A 302 17.09 -5.59 7.68
C THR A 302 15.56 -5.67 7.71
N ARG A 303 14.88 -4.52 7.61
CA ARG A 303 13.41 -4.45 7.57
C ARG A 303 12.84 -5.20 6.37
N ARG A 304 13.42 -5.01 5.19
CA ARG A 304 12.98 -5.69 3.96
C ARG A 304 13.07 -7.21 4.10
N VAL A 305 14.20 -7.74 4.55
CA VAL A 305 14.36 -9.19 4.73
C VAL A 305 13.34 -9.73 5.74
N ALA A 306 13.13 -9.02 6.86
CA ALA A 306 12.14 -9.43 7.86
C ALA A 306 10.72 -9.47 7.29
N ALA A 307 10.31 -8.43 6.55
CA ALA A 307 8.98 -8.35 5.97
C ALA A 307 8.73 -9.41 4.90
N PHE A 308 9.69 -9.65 3.99
CA PHE A 308 9.57 -10.71 2.99
C PHE A 308 9.55 -12.09 3.63
N ARG A 309 10.38 -12.34 4.65
CA ARG A 309 10.35 -13.61 5.39
C ARG A 309 8.99 -13.85 6.03
N LYS A 310 8.45 -12.86 6.74
CA LYS A 310 7.13 -12.94 7.38
C LYS A 310 6.04 -13.22 6.34
N ASN A 311 6.02 -12.46 5.25
CA ASN A 311 5.03 -12.63 4.19
C ASN A 311 5.09 -14.00 3.52
N LEU A 312 6.29 -14.50 3.19
CA LEU A 312 6.42 -15.83 2.57
C LEU A 312 5.96 -16.96 3.51
N VAL A 313 6.20 -16.82 4.83
CA VAL A 313 5.67 -17.76 5.83
C VAL A 313 4.14 -17.70 5.88
N GLU A 314 3.58 -16.49 6.01
CA GLU A 314 2.13 -16.31 6.05
C GLU A 314 1.42 -16.76 4.77
N LEU A 315 2.07 -16.59 3.61
CA LEU A 315 1.56 -17.06 2.32
C LEU A 315 1.54 -18.59 2.28
N ALA A 316 2.62 -19.25 2.68
CA ALA A 316 2.67 -20.72 2.73
C ALA A 316 1.65 -21.30 3.72
N GLU A 317 1.45 -20.66 4.88
CA GLU A 317 0.41 -21.05 5.84
C GLU A 317 -0.99 -20.92 5.24
N LEU A 318 -1.23 -19.86 4.47
CA LEU A 318 -2.50 -19.60 3.81
C LEU A 318 -2.76 -20.59 2.67
N GLU A 319 -1.77 -20.87 1.82
CA GLU A 319 -1.83 -21.91 0.79
C GLU A 319 -2.15 -23.28 1.39
N LEU A 320 -1.51 -23.62 2.52
CA LEU A 320 -1.77 -24.87 3.23
C LEU A 320 -3.20 -24.92 3.79
N LYS A 321 -3.73 -23.80 4.30
CA LYS A 321 -5.13 -23.68 4.74
C LYS A 321 -6.09 -23.87 3.56
N HIS A 322 -5.82 -23.26 2.42
CA HIS A 322 -6.61 -23.41 1.20
C HIS A 322 -6.60 -24.85 0.69
N ALA A 323 -5.43 -25.49 0.64
CA ALA A 323 -5.31 -26.88 0.23
C ALA A 323 -6.11 -27.84 1.12
N LYS A 324 -6.07 -27.63 2.45
CA LYS A 324 -6.88 -28.41 3.41
C LYS A 324 -8.38 -28.18 3.21
N GLY A 325 -8.80 -26.93 3.01
CA GLY A 325 -10.21 -26.60 2.74
C GLY A 325 -10.72 -27.27 1.44
N ASN A 326 -9.92 -27.22 0.38
CA ASN A 326 -10.22 -27.89 -0.88
C ASN A 326 -10.31 -29.41 -0.74
N LEU A 327 -9.37 -30.02 0.00
CA LEU A 327 -9.40 -31.45 0.26
C LEU A 327 -10.67 -31.86 1.01
N GLN A 328 -11.03 -31.13 2.07
CA GLN A 328 -12.24 -31.40 2.84
C GLN A 328 -13.50 -31.26 1.98
N LEU A 329 -13.58 -30.23 1.13
CA LEU A 329 -14.68 -30.05 0.21
C LEU A 329 -14.80 -31.27 -0.73
N LEU A 330 -13.71 -31.67 -1.38
CA LEU A 330 -13.70 -32.82 -2.28
C LEU A 330 -14.09 -34.13 -1.57
N GLN A 331 -13.62 -34.34 -0.34
CA GLN A 331 -13.98 -35.50 0.48
C GLN A 331 -15.48 -35.54 0.81
N ASN A 332 -16.04 -34.42 1.27
CA ASN A 332 -17.47 -34.30 1.54
C ASN A 332 -18.29 -34.59 0.27
N CYS A 333 -17.80 -34.16 -0.88
CA CYS A 333 -18.47 -34.40 -2.14
C CYS A 333 -18.41 -35.85 -2.59
N LEU A 334 -17.27 -36.52 -2.41
CA LEU A 334 -17.18 -37.96 -2.67
C LEU A 334 -18.18 -38.75 -1.82
N ALA A 335 -18.33 -38.42 -0.53
CA ALA A 335 -19.32 -39.04 0.33
C ALA A 335 -20.76 -38.83 -0.18
N VAL A 336 -21.10 -37.60 -0.56
CA VAL A 336 -22.43 -37.24 -1.11
C VAL A 336 -22.73 -37.91 -2.46
N LEU A 337 -21.70 -38.20 -3.26
CA LEU A 337 -21.83 -38.89 -4.56
C LEU A 337 -21.88 -40.42 -4.41
N ASN A 338 -21.18 -40.98 -3.43
CA ASN A 338 -21.23 -42.41 -3.11
C ASN A 338 -22.53 -42.83 -2.42
N GLY A 339 -23.32 -41.86 -1.94
CA GLY A 339 -24.58 -42.13 -1.22
C GLY A 339 -24.36 -42.45 0.25
N ASP A 340 -23.21 -42.06 0.82
CA ASP A 340 -22.84 -42.29 2.22
C ASP A 340 -23.54 -41.29 3.17
N THR A 341 -24.35 -40.36 2.63
CA THR A 341 -25.20 -39.39 3.34
C THR A 341 -26.48 -39.09 2.58
#